data_AF-A0A5C6NE34-F1
#
_entry.id   AF-A0A5C6NE34-F1
#
_cell.length_a   1.000
_cell.length_b   1.000
_cell.length_c   1.000
_cell.angle_alpha   90.00
_cell.angle_beta   90.00
_cell.angle_gamma   90.00
#
_symmetry.space_group_name_H-M   'P 1'
#
loop_
_entity.id
_entity.type
_entity.pdbx_description
1 polymer ?
#
loop_
_entity_poly.entity_id
_entity_poly.type
_entity_poly.pdbx_seq_one_letter_code
_entity_poly.pdbx_strand_id
1 'polypeptide(L)'
;MVRMSLDPVQVMTGQVKELKVATSANGDGSRGSWEEKEEFQRDDLGLKTAPKAPKPQNAVTVAVSSRVLFRTEREQKVFEQQGVEEYLRYQIEHENEPFAPGPAFPFVKALETVNARLRDLYPQSEELFDIVLVTYNHAHVGIRLINTINHHTGDVSLRPNIAVLSQLKPKLGADIWMRVRLSAAANCSYFNPPRRRRPFVSHVCRQRYDKYVRKQRILEISDGCRSQVNGGSPPKHLTPSCGDLFIERFCMTGGTSPIGYLKAWHTNLYLSADADKVREALAEGIAAATMFTAEKLTEVSESQLRVAFDGDAVLFSDESERIFKAHGLDKFFEHERENEDTLLDHGPLKGFLEALGKLQKKFYAKGQRLDCPIRTYLVTARSAASSGIRALKTLRAWGLEIDEALFLAGAPKGPMLEKIRPHIYFDDQMFHVEGAAEMGTIAAHVPYGIAQHHTKRNSSGGK
;
A
#
# COMPACT_ATOMS: atom_id res chain seq x y z
N MET A 1 -29.67 64.05 34.96
CA MET A 1 -29.44 63.92 36.42
C MET A 1 -29.11 62.46 36.69
N VAL A 2 -27.96 62.02 37.21
CA VAL A 2 -26.72 62.63 37.70
C VAL A 2 -25.61 61.57 37.55
N ARG A 3 -24.47 61.98 36.96
CA ARG A 3 -23.03 61.61 37.14
C ARG A 3 -22.61 60.15 37.28
N MET A 4 -21.66 59.60 36.49
CA MET A 4 -20.25 59.97 36.18
C MET A 4 -19.22 59.86 37.32
N SER A 5 -18.19 59.04 37.03
CA SER A 5 -16.74 59.26 37.27
C SER A 5 -16.11 58.76 38.57
N LEU A 6 -14.99 58.01 38.47
CA LEU A 6 -13.62 58.54 38.59
C LEU A 6 -12.53 57.43 38.49
N ASP A 7 -11.69 57.48 37.45
CA ASP A 7 -10.23 57.18 37.48
C ASP A 7 -9.49 58.42 38.12
N PRO A 8 -8.13 58.62 38.17
CA PRO A 8 -6.92 57.83 37.80
C PRO A 8 -5.71 57.98 38.78
N VAL A 9 -4.57 57.30 38.51
CA VAL A 9 -3.17 57.79 38.71
C VAL A 9 -2.29 57.12 37.61
N GLN A 10 -1.91 57.76 36.48
CA GLN A 10 -0.80 58.70 36.22
C GLN A 10 0.61 58.08 36.53
N VAL A 11 1.62 58.06 35.65
CA VAL A 11 2.36 59.20 35.06
C VAL A 11 3.35 58.70 33.98
N MET A 12 3.26 59.35 32.80
CA MET A 12 4.28 59.94 31.89
C MET A 12 5.56 59.18 31.48
N THR A 13 6.22 59.39 30.34
CA THR A 13 6.41 60.51 29.36
C THR A 13 6.78 59.83 28.02
N GLY A 14 6.40 60.22 26.80
CA GLY A 14 6.31 61.55 26.20
C GLY A 14 7.48 61.78 25.23
N GLN A 15 7.24 61.76 23.91
CA GLN A 15 7.54 62.84 22.94
C GLN A 15 7.65 62.37 21.48
N VAL A 16 6.92 63.11 20.63
CA VAL A 16 6.96 63.15 19.16
C VAL A 16 7.74 64.41 18.77
N LYS A 17 8.58 64.38 17.72
CA LYS A 17 8.72 65.51 16.76
C LYS A 17 9.55 65.20 15.49
N GLU A 18 8.84 65.33 14.37
CA GLU A 18 9.13 65.88 13.03
C GLU A 18 10.56 66.05 12.47
N LEU A 19 10.72 65.49 11.26
CA LEU A 19 11.25 66.03 9.98
C LEU A 19 12.32 67.15 9.96
N LYS A 20 13.44 66.86 9.27
CA LYS A 20 14.14 67.80 8.37
C LYS A 20 14.75 67.10 7.14
N VAL A 21 14.79 67.82 6.03
CA VAL A 21 15.11 67.44 4.65
C VAL A 21 16.57 67.79 4.26
N ALA A 22 17.17 66.89 3.46
CA ALA A 22 18.26 67.00 2.45
C ALA A 22 19.63 67.68 2.73
N THR A 23 20.72 66.97 2.44
CA THR A 23 21.58 67.20 1.24
C THR A 23 22.57 66.06 0.98
N SER A 24 22.81 65.81 -0.33
CA SER A 24 23.77 65.00 -1.11
C SER A 24 25.01 64.32 -0.45
N ALA A 25 25.32 63.09 -0.88
CA ALA A 25 26.29 62.78 -1.96
C ALA A 25 26.77 61.30 -1.95
N ASN A 26 26.68 60.64 -3.11
CA ASN A 26 27.49 59.55 -3.68
C ASN A 26 27.85 58.29 -2.85
N GLY A 27 27.51 57.11 -3.41
CA GLY A 27 28.30 55.88 -3.20
C GLY A 27 27.50 54.58 -3.24
N ASP A 28 27.28 54.07 -4.45
CA ASP A 28 27.38 52.66 -4.90
C ASP A 28 27.01 51.48 -3.96
N GLY A 29 26.23 50.53 -4.51
CA GLY A 29 26.07 49.18 -3.95
C GLY A 29 24.63 48.69 -3.82
N SER A 30 23.93 48.49 -4.93
CA SER A 30 22.62 47.81 -4.95
C SER A 30 22.75 46.35 -4.48
N ARG A 31 22.20 46.04 -3.30
CA ARG A 31 21.99 44.68 -2.80
C ARG A 31 20.48 44.41 -2.86
N GLY A 32 20.00 44.14 -4.08
CA GLY A 32 18.62 43.78 -4.36
C GLY A 32 18.37 42.29 -4.13
N SER A 33 17.26 42.03 -3.42
CA SER A 33 16.52 40.78 -3.28
C SER A 33 16.74 39.73 -4.39
N TRP A 34 17.18 38.53 -4.00
CA TRP A 34 17.20 37.34 -4.84
C TRP A 34 16.19 36.33 -4.31
N GLU A 35 14.89 36.62 -4.39
CA GLU A 35 13.85 35.63 -4.06
C GLU A 35 12.70 35.52 -5.06
N GLU A 36 12.71 36.25 -6.17
CA GLU A 36 11.64 36.13 -7.18
C GLU A 36 12.20 36.22 -8.59
N LYS A 37 12.70 35.08 -9.14
CA LYS A 37 12.85 34.84 -10.60
C LYS A 37 13.41 33.46 -10.98
N GLU A 38 12.81 32.36 -10.50
CA GLU A 38 13.04 31.03 -11.11
C GLU A 38 11.73 30.25 -11.38
N GLU A 39 10.66 30.95 -11.75
CA GLU A 39 9.42 30.33 -12.25
C GLU A 39 9.08 30.81 -13.67
N PHE A 40 10.09 30.93 -14.53
CA PHE A 40 9.88 31.13 -15.95
C PHE A 40 10.93 30.33 -16.71
N GLN A 41 10.48 29.52 -17.67
CA GLN A 41 11.25 28.62 -18.56
C GLN A 41 11.51 27.21 -18.01
N ARG A 42 10.44 26.42 -17.82
CA ARG A 42 10.54 24.94 -17.78
C ARG A 42 9.50 24.21 -18.63
N ASP A 43 8.79 24.93 -19.51
CA ASP A 43 7.69 24.37 -20.31
C ASP A 43 8.01 24.16 -21.79
N ASP A 44 9.20 24.57 -22.27
CA ASP A 44 9.55 24.54 -23.71
C ASP A 44 10.49 23.40 -24.13
N LEU A 45 10.67 22.41 -23.25
CA LEU A 45 11.35 21.15 -23.56
C LEU A 45 10.43 20.05 -23.07
N GLY A 46 9.74 19.35 -23.98
CA GLY A 46 8.81 18.25 -23.71
C GLY A 46 9.43 17.02 -23.03
N LEU A 47 10.26 17.20 -22.01
CA LEU A 47 10.57 16.19 -21.00
C LEU A 47 9.31 15.97 -20.18
N LYS A 48 8.66 14.83 -20.40
CA LYS A 48 7.67 14.30 -19.46
C LYS A 48 8.34 14.22 -18.08
N THR A 49 8.02 15.15 -17.19
CA THR A 49 8.40 15.04 -15.79
C THR A 49 7.76 13.78 -15.24
N ALA A 50 8.52 12.97 -14.49
CA ALA A 50 7.98 11.78 -13.84
C ALA A 50 6.75 12.18 -13.02
N PRO A 51 5.66 11.38 -13.07
CA PRO A 51 4.43 11.75 -12.38
C PRO A 51 4.72 11.88 -10.88
N LYS A 52 4.27 12.99 -10.30
CA LYS A 52 4.58 13.34 -8.91
C LYS A 52 3.86 12.42 -7.93
N ALA A 53 4.61 11.93 -6.94
CA ALA A 53 4.08 11.26 -5.75
C ALA A 53 2.97 12.10 -5.09
N PRO A 54 1.80 11.51 -4.75
CA PRO A 54 0.80 12.23 -3.98
C PRO A 54 1.31 12.51 -2.55
N LYS A 55 0.89 13.62 -1.95
CA LYS A 55 1.20 13.86 -0.53
C LYS A 55 0.36 12.92 0.34
N PRO A 56 0.91 12.30 1.40
CA PRO A 56 0.19 11.33 2.23
C PRO A 56 -1.14 11.84 2.80
N GLN A 57 -1.22 13.13 3.13
CA GLN A 57 -2.44 13.76 3.67
C GLN A 57 -3.60 13.87 2.67
N ASN A 58 -3.32 13.79 1.37
CA ASN A 58 -4.29 13.91 0.29
C ASN A 58 -4.61 12.56 -0.36
N ALA A 59 -3.73 11.57 -0.17
CA ALA A 59 -3.82 10.26 -0.79
C ALA A 59 -4.68 9.29 0.02
N VAL A 60 -5.22 8.28 -0.66
CA VAL A 60 -5.76 7.08 -0.01
C VAL A 60 -4.61 6.10 0.21
N THR A 61 -4.05 6.12 1.41
CA THR A 61 -2.88 5.30 1.76
C THR A 61 -3.30 3.85 2.02
N VAL A 62 -2.78 2.92 1.22
CA VAL A 62 -2.96 1.47 1.37
C VAL A 62 -1.63 0.83 1.72
N ALA A 63 -1.49 0.37 2.96
CA ALA A 63 -0.30 -0.32 3.43
C ALA A 63 -0.45 -1.83 3.25
N VAL A 64 0.56 -2.48 2.68
CA VAL A 64 0.56 -3.90 2.37
C VAL A 64 1.83 -4.55 2.93
N SER A 65 1.68 -5.66 3.65
CA SER A 65 2.85 -6.40 4.11
C SER A 65 3.55 -7.13 2.96
N SER A 66 4.87 -7.27 3.02
CA SER A 66 5.64 -8.02 2.01
C SER A 66 5.15 -9.45 1.79
N ARG A 67 4.67 -10.12 2.84
CA ARG A 67 4.17 -11.51 2.81
C ARG A 67 2.84 -11.69 2.09
N VAL A 68 2.04 -10.63 1.95
CA VAL A 68 0.78 -10.71 1.18
C VAL A 68 0.94 -10.16 -0.23
N LEU A 69 1.90 -9.25 -0.44
CA LEU A 69 2.21 -8.76 -1.77
C LEU A 69 3.01 -9.78 -2.59
N PHE A 70 3.88 -10.54 -1.94
CA PHE A 70 4.74 -11.53 -2.58
C PHE A 70 4.70 -12.87 -1.85
N ARG A 71 4.77 -13.96 -2.63
CA ARG A 71 4.87 -15.33 -2.14
C ARG A 71 6.25 -15.55 -1.52
N THR A 72 6.26 -15.84 -0.22
CA THR A 72 7.48 -16.00 0.59
C THR A 72 7.45 -17.28 1.43
N GLU A 73 6.58 -18.24 1.07
CA GLU A 73 6.34 -19.46 1.84
C GLU A 73 7.59 -20.34 1.95
N ARG A 74 8.44 -20.35 0.91
CA ARG A 74 9.71 -21.10 0.92
C ARG A 74 10.66 -20.50 1.95
N GLU A 75 10.80 -19.19 1.93
CA GLU A 75 11.68 -18.43 2.81
C GLU A 75 11.20 -18.52 4.26
N GLN A 76 9.88 -18.48 4.48
CA GLN A 76 9.29 -18.69 5.80
C GLN A 76 9.60 -20.09 6.34
N LYS A 77 9.51 -21.14 5.52
CA LYS A 77 9.90 -22.50 5.91
C LYS A 77 11.38 -22.59 6.31
N VAL A 78 12.28 -21.91 5.58
CA VAL A 78 13.71 -21.85 5.93
C VAL A 78 13.89 -21.19 7.31
N PHE A 79 13.22 -20.07 7.55
CA PHE A 79 13.28 -19.38 8.85
C PHE A 79 12.76 -20.26 10.01
N GLU A 80 11.60 -20.88 9.82
CA GLU A 80 10.95 -21.69 10.86
C GLU A 80 11.74 -22.98 11.18
N GLN A 81 12.35 -23.61 10.17
CA GLN A 81 13.03 -24.89 10.33
C GLN A 81 14.53 -24.74 10.67
N GLN A 82 15.19 -23.73 10.12
CA GLN A 82 16.66 -23.60 10.13
C GLN A 82 17.15 -22.35 10.85
N GLY A 83 16.22 -21.48 11.29
CA GLY A 83 16.54 -20.29 12.07
C GLY A 83 16.97 -19.08 11.24
N VAL A 84 17.33 -18.02 11.96
CA VAL A 84 17.61 -16.68 11.39
C VAL A 84 18.84 -16.70 10.48
N GLU A 85 19.93 -17.36 10.90
CA GLU A 85 21.20 -17.34 10.18
C GLU A 85 21.08 -17.97 8.78
N GLU A 86 20.40 -19.09 8.68
CA GLU A 86 20.23 -19.79 7.40
C GLU A 86 19.21 -19.06 6.51
N TYR A 87 18.16 -18.49 7.11
CA TYR A 87 17.26 -17.59 6.40
C TYR A 87 18.00 -16.40 5.79
N LEU A 88 18.89 -15.75 6.54
CA LEU A 88 19.70 -14.63 6.03
C LEU A 88 20.61 -15.07 4.88
N ARG A 89 21.27 -16.23 5.00
CA ARG A 89 22.12 -16.78 3.94
C ARG A 89 21.31 -17.06 2.68
N TYR A 90 20.18 -17.74 2.82
CA TYR A 90 19.27 -18.05 1.72
C TYR A 90 18.83 -16.77 0.99
N GLN A 91 18.45 -15.73 1.72
CA GLN A 91 18.03 -14.45 1.13
C GLN A 91 19.14 -13.76 0.33
N ILE A 92 20.39 -13.83 0.81
CA ILE A 92 21.56 -13.26 0.11
C ILE A 92 21.90 -14.08 -1.14
N GLU A 93 21.85 -15.40 -1.07
CA GLU A 93 22.15 -16.28 -2.20
C GLU A 93 21.14 -16.11 -3.35
N HIS A 94 19.87 -15.86 -3.00
CA HIS A 94 18.78 -15.69 -3.96
C HIS A 94 18.42 -14.19 -4.17
N GLU A 95 19.33 -13.25 -3.86
CA GLU A 95 19.06 -11.80 -3.88
C GLU A 95 18.52 -11.28 -5.23
N ASN A 96 18.91 -11.91 -6.34
CA ASN A 96 18.50 -11.53 -7.69
C ASN A 96 17.35 -12.39 -8.24
N GLU A 97 16.79 -13.29 -7.44
CA GLU A 97 15.65 -14.12 -7.80
C GLU A 97 14.36 -13.48 -7.27
N PRO A 98 13.55 -12.85 -8.14
CA PRO A 98 12.37 -12.11 -7.70
C PRO A 98 11.32 -13.05 -7.11
N PHE A 99 10.60 -12.58 -6.09
CA PHE A 99 9.46 -13.33 -5.56
C PHE A 99 8.30 -13.37 -6.56
N ALA A 100 7.55 -14.47 -6.52
CA ALA A 100 6.30 -14.57 -7.26
C ALA A 100 5.20 -13.68 -6.65
N PRO A 101 4.25 -13.17 -7.46
CA PRO A 101 3.10 -12.41 -6.98
C PRO A 101 2.29 -13.12 -5.89
N GLY A 102 2.01 -12.41 -4.80
CA GLY A 102 1.18 -12.84 -3.68
C GLY A 102 -0.31 -12.50 -3.85
N PRO A 103 -1.15 -12.87 -2.86
CA PRO A 103 -2.61 -12.68 -2.93
C PRO A 103 -3.05 -11.21 -3.04
N ALA A 104 -2.28 -10.25 -2.52
CA ALA A 104 -2.60 -8.82 -2.63
C ALA A 104 -2.18 -8.20 -3.98
N PHE A 105 -1.40 -8.91 -4.80
CA PHE A 105 -0.83 -8.36 -6.02
C PHE A 105 -1.88 -7.89 -7.05
N PRO A 106 -2.94 -8.66 -7.36
CA PRO A 106 -3.98 -8.20 -8.28
C PRO A 106 -4.72 -6.97 -7.76
N PHE A 107 -4.97 -6.91 -6.44
CA PHE A 107 -5.59 -5.75 -5.81
C PHE A 107 -4.74 -4.49 -5.98
N VAL A 108 -3.43 -4.56 -5.71
CA VAL A 108 -2.53 -3.42 -5.90
C VAL A 108 -2.45 -2.99 -7.37
N LYS A 109 -2.39 -3.94 -8.32
CA LYS A 109 -2.44 -3.63 -9.76
C LYS A 109 -3.71 -2.85 -10.13
N ALA A 110 -4.87 -3.24 -9.57
CA ALA A 110 -6.12 -2.55 -9.81
C ALA A 110 -6.17 -1.13 -9.18
N LEU A 111 -5.52 -0.92 -8.04
CA LEU A 111 -5.34 0.44 -7.48
C LEU A 111 -4.54 1.32 -8.45
N GLU A 112 -3.47 0.79 -9.05
CA GLU A 112 -2.68 1.51 -10.05
C GLU A 112 -3.47 1.80 -11.34
N THR A 113 -4.30 0.87 -11.79
CA THR A 113 -5.22 1.11 -12.91
C THR A 113 -6.16 2.29 -12.63
N VAL A 114 -6.68 2.39 -11.39
CA VAL A 114 -7.49 3.53 -10.98
C VAL A 114 -6.66 4.82 -10.96
N ASN A 115 -5.43 4.77 -10.44
CA ASN A 115 -4.51 5.92 -10.43
C ASN A 115 -4.22 6.45 -11.82
N ALA A 116 -3.94 5.57 -12.79
CA ALA A 116 -3.73 5.94 -14.18
C ALA A 116 -4.93 6.70 -14.75
N ARG A 117 -6.14 6.15 -14.56
CA ARG A 117 -7.38 6.81 -15.01
C ARG A 117 -7.66 8.14 -14.31
N LEU A 118 -7.34 8.24 -13.02
CA LEU A 118 -7.45 9.51 -12.29
C LEU A 118 -6.49 10.56 -12.83
N ARG A 119 -5.24 10.17 -13.16
CA ARG A 119 -4.24 11.06 -13.75
C ARG A 119 -4.62 11.52 -15.16
N ASP A 120 -5.27 10.67 -15.96
CA ASP A 120 -5.80 11.07 -17.27
C ASP A 120 -6.87 12.18 -17.15
N LEU A 121 -7.73 12.09 -16.13
CA LEU A 121 -8.80 13.06 -15.90
C LEU A 121 -8.34 14.30 -15.11
N TYR A 122 -7.35 14.13 -14.24
CA TYR A 122 -6.85 15.12 -13.30
C TYR A 122 -5.31 15.02 -13.16
N PRO A 123 -4.54 15.50 -14.14
CA PRO A 123 -3.08 15.31 -14.18
C PRO A 123 -2.31 15.86 -12.97
N GLN A 124 -2.86 16.88 -12.30
CA GLN A 124 -2.24 17.55 -11.15
C GLN A 124 -2.82 17.10 -9.80
N SER A 125 -3.73 16.12 -9.79
CA SER A 125 -4.37 15.71 -8.54
C SER A 125 -3.47 14.83 -7.70
N GLU A 126 -3.39 15.14 -6.41
CA GLU A 126 -2.73 14.32 -5.40
C GLU A 126 -3.69 13.34 -4.70
N GLU A 127 -4.98 13.34 -5.04
CA GLU A 127 -5.96 12.39 -4.47
C GLU A 127 -5.95 11.10 -5.29
N LEU A 128 -4.93 10.28 -5.03
CA LEU A 128 -4.64 9.00 -5.65
C LEU A 128 -4.52 7.93 -4.55
N PHE A 129 -4.44 6.66 -4.94
CA PHE A 129 -3.94 5.64 -4.04
C PHE A 129 -2.42 5.80 -3.86
N ASP A 130 -1.97 5.71 -2.62
CA ASP A 130 -0.55 5.68 -2.24
C ASP A 130 -0.27 4.33 -1.59
N ILE A 131 0.48 3.48 -2.30
CA ILE A 131 0.77 2.12 -1.86
C ILE A 131 2.08 2.11 -1.06
N VAL A 132 1.96 1.66 0.19
CA VAL A 132 3.09 1.55 1.12
C VAL A 132 3.41 0.10 1.36
N LEU A 133 4.62 -0.32 1.03
CA LEU A 133 5.08 -1.67 1.35
C LEU A 133 5.73 -1.70 2.74
N VAL A 134 5.27 -2.63 3.57
CA VAL A 134 5.77 -2.79 4.94
C VAL A 134 6.40 -4.16 5.12
N THR A 135 7.60 -4.20 5.68
CA THR A 135 8.25 -5.45 6.06
C THR A 135 8.81 -5.37 7.46
N TYR A 136 8.66 -6.48 8.16
CA TYR A 136 9.17 -6.72 9.51
C TYR A 136 10.62 -7.20 9.49
N ASN A 137 11.12 -7.58 8.31
CA ASN A 137 12.44 -8.17 8.19
C ASN A 137 13.53 -7.12 8.38
N HIS A 138 14.68 -7.59 8.83
CA HIS A 138 15.88 -6.76 8.95
C HIS A 138 16.29 -6.22 7.57
N ALA A 139 16.85 -5.00 7.55
CA ALA A 139 17.27 -4.30 6.32
C ALA A 139 18.17 -5.13 5.38
N HIS A 140 18.89 -6.11 5.93
CA HIS A 140 19.81 -6.98 5.19
C HIS A 140 19.09 -7.89 4.19
N VAL A 141 17.81 -8.21 4.44
CA VAL A 141 16.97 -9.04 3.57
C VAL A 141 16.18 -8.18 2.57
N GLY A 142 16.22 -6.85 2.75
CA GLY A 142 15.45 -5.91 1.95
C GLY A 142 15.87 -5.82 0.50
N ILE A 143 17.12 -6.18 0.17
CA ILE A 143 17.65 -6.05 -1.19
C ILE A 143 16.89 -6.96 -2.17
N ARG A 144 16.64 -8.22 -1.79
CA ARG A 144 15.84 -9.13 -2.62
C ARG A 144 14.43 -8.62 -2.84
N LEU A 145 13.82 -8.01 -1.81
CA LEU A 145 12.49 -7.41 -1.92
C LEU A 145 12.51 -6.19 -2.85
N ILE A 146 13.50 -5.33 -2.76
CA ILE A 146 13.70 -4.20 -3.68
C ILE A 146 13.90 -4.68 -5.12
N ASN A 147 14.75 -5.68 -5.33
CA ASN A 147 14.98 -6.29 -6.64
C ASN A 147 13.71 -6.91 -7.21
N THR A 148 12.90 -7.55 -6.35
CA THR A 148 11.59 -8.08 -6.72
C THR A 148 10.64 -6.97 -7.15
N ILE A 149 10.57 -5.87 -6.40
CA ILE A 149 9.73 -4.73 -6.76
C ILE A 149 10.19 -4.22 -8.13
N ASN A 150 11.47 -3.91 -8.31
CA ASN A 150 12.04 -3.42 -9.58
C ASN A 150 11.76 -4.37 -10.76
N HIS A 151 11.76 -5.68 -10.53
CA HIS A 151 11.41 -6.67 -11.54
C HIS A 151 9.95 -6.56 -12.00
N HIS A 152 9.01 -6.31 -11.07
CA HIS A 152 7.57 -6.22 -11.36
C HIS A 152 7.11 -4.81 -11.73
N THR A 153 7.83 -3.77 -11.31
CA THR A 153 7.55 -2.36 -11.68
C THR A 153 8.10 -2.01 -13.06
N GLY A 154 9.16 -2.69 -13.51
CA GLY A 154 9.95 -2.26 -14.66
C GLY A 154 10.79 -0.99 -14.40
N ASP A 155 10.73 -0.45 -13.18
CA ASP A 155 11.45 0.75 -12.74
C ASP A 155 12.71 0.36 -11.95
N VAL A 156 13.85 0.92 -12.33
CA VAL A 156 15.16 0.70 -11.68
C VAL A 156 15.44 1.77 -10.61
N SER A 157 14.45 2.60 -10.27
CA SER A 157 14.63 3.78 -9.40
C SER A 157 14.61 3.53 -7.89
N LEU A 158 14.06 2.41 -7.40
CA LEU A 158 14.18 2.05 -5.98
C LEU A 158 15.59 1.51 -5.73
N ARG A 159 16.59 2.39 -5.78
CA ARG A 159 17.93 2.07 -5.30
C ARG A 159 17.94 2.24 -3.78
N PRO A 160 18.47 1.28 -3.01
CA PRO A 160 18.63 1.47 -1.58
C PRO A 160 19.46 2.73 -1.34
N ASN A 161 18.93 3.64 -0.52
CA ASN A 161 19.63 4.86 -0.15
C ASN A 161 21.00 4.46 0.45
N ILE A 162 22.11 4.92 -0.14
CA ILE A 162 23.48 4.57 0.28
C ILE A 162 23.72 4.90 1.77
N ALA A 163 22.92 5.81 2.34
CA ALA A 163 22.88 6.11 3.77
C ALA A 163 22.44 4.91 4.66
N VAL A 164 21.58 4.01 4.17
CA VAL A 164 21.17 2.79 4.90
C VAL A 164 22.27 1.74 4.85
N LEU A 165 22.97 1.61 3.71
CA LEU A 165 24.09 0.68 3.54
C LEU A 165 25.33 1.06 4.37
N SER A 166 25.52 2.35 4.67
CA SER A 166 26.64 2.83 5.48
C SER A 166 26.49 2.51 6.98
N GLN A 167 25.26 2.33 7.47
CA GLN A 167 24.96 1.93 8.85
C GLN A 167 25.21 0.43 9.11
N LEU A 168 25.37 -0.39 8.06
CA LEU A 168 25.60 -1.83 8.16
C LEU A 168 27.08 -2.22 8.30
N LYS A 169 27.99 -1.25 8.19
CA LYS A 169 29.45 -1.44 8.30
C LYS A 169 29.93 -2.20 9.56
N PRO A 170 29.33 -2.03 10.76
CA PRO A 170 29.86 -2.66 11.96
C PRO A 170 29.52 -4.16 12.11
N LYS A 171 28.56 -4.70 11.33
CA LYS A 171 27.99 -6.04 11.55
C LYS A 171 28.32 -7.07 10.46
N LEU A 172 29.06 -6.68 9.42
CA LEU A 172 29.43 -7.56 8.32
C LEU A 172 30.94 -7.83 8.33
N GLY A 173 31.32 -9.11 8.34
CA GLY A 173 32.69 -9.52 8.06
C GLY A 173 33.16 -8.95 6.71
N ALA A 174 34.43 -8.57 6.63
CA ALA A 174 35.00 -7.82 5.51
C ALA A 174 34.72 -8.44 4.13
N ASP A 175 34.62 -9.76 4.05
CA ASP A 175 34.36 -10.51 2.81
C ASP A 175 32.95 -10.34 2.27
N ILE A 176 31.93 -10.23 3.13
CA ILE A 176 30.54 -10.04 2.70
C ILE A 176 30.34 -8.58 2.27
N TRP A 177 30.96 -7.63 3.00
CA TRP A 177 30.93 -6.21 2.63
C TRP A 177 31.62 -5.95 1.27
N MET A 178 32.70 -6.67 0.97
CA MET A 178 33.39 -6.58 -0.32
C MET A 178 32.52 -7.10 -1.48
N ARG A 179 31.73 -8.16 -1.26
CA ARG A 179 30.79 -8.70 -2.26
C ARG A 179 29.61 -7.76 -2.53
N VAL A 180 29.01 -7.18 -1.49
CA VAL A 180 27.94 -6.16 -1.60
C VAL A 180 28.44 -4.93 -2.38
N ARG A 181 29.67 -4.49 -2.11
CA ARG A 181 30.28 -3.34 -2.80
C ARG A 181 30.60 -3.62 -4.27
N LEU A 182 31.02 -4.85 -4.61
CA LEU A 182 31.28 -5.25 -5.99
C LEU A 182 30.00 -5.42 -6.81
N SER A 183 28.93 -5.94 -6.20
CA SER A 183 27.60 -6.03 -6.84
C SER A 183 27.03 -4.64 -7.16
N ALA A 184 27.13 -3.70 -6.20
CA ALA A 184 26.72 -2.31 -6.40
C ALA A 184 27.57 -1.55 -7.45
N ALA A 185 28.87 -1.86 -7.54
CA ALA A 185 29.77 -1.21 -8.49
C ALA A 185 29.61 -1.72 -9.94
N ALA A 186 29.29 -3.01 -10.14
CA ALA A 186 29.07 -3.60 -11.46
C ALA A 186 27.88 -2.97 -12.19
N ASN A 187 26.84 -2.56 -11.45
CA ASN A 187 25.65 -1.91 -11.97
C ASN A 187 25.82 -0.41 -12.28
N CYS A 188 26.99 0.18 -11.96
CA CYS A 188 27.23 1.62 -12.14
C CYS A 188 27.97 1.97 -13.45
N SER A 189 28.49 0.97 -14.18
CA SER A 189 29.35 1.20 -15.37
C SER A 189 28.63 1.22 -16.72
N TYR A 190 27.31 1.10 -16.77
CA TYR A 190 26.52 1.34 -17.98
C TYR A 190 26.06 2.79 -18.04
N PHE A 191 26.98 3.74 -18.28
CA PHE A 191 26.78 4.96 -19.10
C PHE A 191 28.05 5.83 -19.00
N ASN A 192 28.74 5.96 -20.14
CA ASN A 192 29.90 6.80 -20.46
C ASN A 192 31.26 6.54 -19.74
N PRO A 193 32.36 6.27 -20.48
CA PRO A 193 33.68 6.06 -19.90
C PRO A 193 34.35 7.40 -19.54
N PRO A 194 34.98 7.54 -18.35
CA PRO A 194 35.84 8.68 -18.09
C PRO A 194 37.13 8.56 -18.92
N ARG A 195 37.40 9.58 -19.73
CA ARG A 195 38.69 9.79 -20.39
C ARG A 195 39.78 9.96 -19.33
N ARG A 196 40.78 9.07 -19.36
CA ARG A 196 42.18 9.19 -18.88
C ARG A 196 42.43 9.97 -17.55
N ARG A 197 42.86 9.26 -16.49
CA ARG A 197 44.28 9.18 -16.02
C ARG A 197 44.43 8.41 -14.68
N ARG A 198 45.11 7.25 -14.79
CA ARG A 198 46.07 6.56 -13.88
C ARG A 198 45.63 5.94 -12.53
N PRO A 199 46.36 4.88 -12.09
CA PRO A 199 45.75 3.68 -11.50
C PRO A 199 46.23 3.35 -10.08
N PHE A 200 45.35 2.73 -9.28
CA PHE A 200 45.76 1.83 -8.20
C PHE A 200 44.67 0.78 -8.00
N VAL A 201 44.71 -0.27 -8.81
CA VAL A 201 43.96 -1.51 -8.54
C VAL A 201 44.98 -2.63 -8.62
N SER A 202 45.17 -3.34 -7.51
CA SER A 202 46.18 -4.39 -7.39
C SER A 202 45.96 -5.47 -8.45
N HIS A 203 47.06 -6.06 -8.91
CA HIS A 203 47.09 -7.08 -9.97
C HIS A 203 46.14 -8.28 -9.69
N VAL A 204 45.85 -8.54 -8.41
CA VAL A 204 44.94 -9.59 -7.92
C VAL A 204 43.46 -9.27 -8.22
N CYS A 205 43.05 -8.00 -8.12
CA CYS A 205 41.68 -7.59 -8.44
C CYS A 205 41.38 -7.69 -9.94
N ARG A 206 42.37 -7.43 -10.80
CA ARG A 206 42.23 -7.54 -12.25
C ARG A 206 42.05 -9.00 -12.70
N GLN A 207 42.82 -9.92 -12.13
CA GLN A 207 42.69 -11.34 -12.43
C GLN A 207 41.36 -11.95 -11.97
N ARG A 208 40.80 -11.51 -10.83
CA ARG A 208 39.48 -11.96 -10.35
C ARG A 208 38.34 -11.38 -11.20
N TYR A 209 38.46 -10.12 -11.63
CA TYR A 209 37.52 -9.49 -12.56
C TYR A 209 37.50 -10.18 -13.93
N ASP A 210 38.66 -10.47 -14.51
CA ASP A 210 38.75 -11.17 -15.81
C ASP A 210 38.23 -12.61 -15.73
N LYS A 211 38.38 -13.29 -14.59
CA LYS A 211 37.80 -14.62 -14.35
C LYS A 211 36.27 -14.58 -14.22
N TYR A 212 35.71 -13.52 -13.62
CA TYR A 212 34.26 -13.31 -13.49
C TYR A 212 33.61 -12.93 -14.83
N VAL A 213 34.21 -12.02 -15.59
CA VAL A 213 33.75 -11.62 -16.94
C VAL A 213 33.82 -12.79 -17.93
N ARG A 214 34.86 -13.64 -17.84
CA ARG A 214 34.92 -14.88 -18.64
C ARG A 214 33.83 -15.88 -18.25
N LYS A 215 33.44 -15.97 -16.97
CA LYS A 215 32.36 -16.87 -16.53
C LYS A 215 30.97 -16.39 -16.99
N GLN A 216 30.75 -15.07 -17.02
CA GLN A 216 29.55 -14.43 -17.59
C GLN A 216 29.46 -14.63 -19.12
N ARG A 217 30.56 -14.43 -19.87
CA ARG A 217 30.58 -14.73 -21.34
C ARG A 217 30.40 -16.20 -21.68
N ILE A 218 30.81 -17.13 -20.82
CA ILE A 218 30.63 -18.58 -21.04
C ILE A 218 29.16 -18.99 -20.83
N LEU A 219 28.42 -18.31 -19.96
CA LEU A 219 26.97 -18.51 -19.81
C LEU A 219 26.18 -17.90 -20.98
N GLU A 220 26.60 -16.75 -21.51
CA GLU A 220 25.96 -16.13 -22.69
C GLU A 220 26.22 -16.87 -24.02
N ILE A 221 27.32 -17.63 -24.13
CA ILE A 221 27.61 -18.44 -25.32
C ILE A 221 26.91 -19.81 -25.27
N SER A 222 26.42 -20.25 -24.10
CA SER A 222 25.76 -21.57 -23.96
C SER A 222 24.28 -21.57 -24.32
N ASP A 223 23.62 -20.41 -24.46
CA ASP A 223 22.24 -20.30 -24.98
C ASP A 223 22.19 -19.80 -26.44
N GLY A 224 23.35 -19.76 -27.10
CA GLY A 224 23.49 -19.45 -28.52
C GLY A 224 23.23 -20.65 -29.42
N CYS A 225 21.95 -20.93 -29.67
CA CYS A 225 21.38 -21.39 -30.94
C CYS A 225 22.30 -22.24 -31.85
N ARG A 226 22.15 -23.57 -31.79
CA ARG A 226 22.61 -24.49 -32.83
C ARG A 226 21.56 -25.56 -33.12
N SER A 227 20.62 -25.25 -34.02
CA SER A 227 19.88 -26.26 -34.78
C SER A 227 19.50 -25.70 -36.15
N GLN A 228 19.82 -26.49 -37.17
CA GLN A 228 19.72 -26.24 -38.60
C GLN A 228 18.27 -26.14 -39.10
N VAL A 229 18.07 -25.26 -40.08
CA VAL A 229 17.37 -25.49 -41.37
C VAL A 229 16.10 -26.37 -41.34
N ASN A 230 14.92 -25.74 -41.29
CA ASN A 230 13.84 -25.87 -42.30
C ASN A 230 12.58 -25.08 -41.87
N GLY A 231 11.88 -24.54 -42.87
CA GLY A 231 10.79 -23.57 -42.70
C GLY A 231 9.59 -24.06 -41.88
N GLY A 232 9.12 -23.19 -40.99
CA GLY A 232 7.89 -23.34 -40.23
C GLY A 232 7.80 -22.22 -39.20
N SER A 233 6.76 -21.38 -39.27
CA SER A 233 6.53 -20.29 -38.32
C SER A 233 6.34 -20.84 -36.90
N PRO A 234 7.03 -20.33 -35.87
CA PRO A 234 6.80 -20.79 -34.50
C PRO A 234 5.51 -20.18 -33.92
N PRO A 235 4.83 -20.88 -32.99
CA PRO A 235 3.57 -20.41 -32.41
C PRO A 235 3.84 -19.22 -31.47
N LYS A 236 2.98 -18.21 -31.57
CA LYS A 236 2.94 -17.05 -30.67
C LYS A 236 2.50 -17.49 -29.28
N HIS A 237 3.42 -17.89 -28.41
CA HIS A 237 3.18 -17.83 -26.97
C HIS A 237 3.44 -16.40 -26.51
N LEU A 238 2.35 -15.70 -26.19
CA LEU A 238 2.37 -14.42 -25.49
C LEU A 238 3.07 -14.59 -24.13
N THR A 239 4.28 -14.03 -24.00
CA THR A 239 4.78 -13.61 -22.69
C THR A 239 3.92 -12.42 -22.24
N PRO A 240 3.22 -12.47 -21.10
CA PRO A 240 2.51 -11.29 -20.62
C PRO A 240 3.56 -10.22 -20.32
N SER A 241 3.32 -9.01 -20.83
CA SER A 241 4.13 -7.83 -20.55
C SER A 241 4.13 -7.57 -19.04
N CYS A 242 5.26 -7.79 -18.40
CA CYS A 242 5.48 -7.53 -16.99
C CYS A 242 6.02 -6.10 -16.83
N GLY A 243 5.34 -5.30 -16.01
CA GLY A 243 5.69 -3.93 -15.68
C GLY A 243 4.41 -3.13 -15.48
N ASP A 244 4.04 -2.86 -14.22
CA ASP A 244 3.19 -1.73 -13.78
C ASP A 244 2.80 -1.88 -12.29
N LEU A 245 3.78 -2.14 -11.43
CA LEU A 245 3.63 -1.96 -9.99
C LEU A 245 4.32 -0.65 -9.62
N PHE A 246 3.72 0.22 -8.82
CA PHE A 246 4.36 1.47 -8.40
C PHE A 246 4.29 1.56 -6.87
N ILE A 247 5.46 1.47 -6.23
CA ILE A 247 5.60 1.50 -4.78
C ILE A 247 6.65 2.54 -4.45
N GLU A 248 6.22 3.72 -4.00
CA GLU A 248 7.14 4.81 -3.67
C GLU A 248 7.64 4.73 -2.23
N ARG A 249 6.81 4.21 -1.32
CA ARG A 249 7.09 4.19 0.11
C ARG A 249 7.31 2.77 0.59
N PHE A 250 8.47 2.56 1.21
CA PHE A 250 8.87 1.27 1.73
C PHE A 250 9.38 1.39 3.17
N CYS A 251 8.85 0.56 4.06
CA CYS A 251 9.17 0.55 5.48
C CYS A 251 9.80 -0.77 5.90
N MET A 252 10.95 -0.70 6.58
CA MET A 252 11.60 -1.84 7.21
C MET A 252 11.78 -1.56 8.69
N THR A 253 11.12 -2.32 9.56
CA THR A 253 11.13 -2.04 11.01
C THR A 253 12.07 -2.90 11.83
N GLY A 254 12.78 -3.85 11.19
CA GLY A 254 13.78 -4.70 11.85
C GLY A 254 13.23 -5.48 13.05
N GLY A 255 11.96 -5.88 12.99
CA GLY A 255 11.26 -6.64 14.03
C GLY A 255 10.39 -5.78 14.96
N THR A 256 10.49 -4.45 14.93
CA THR A 256 9.57 -3.58 15.66
C THR A 256 8.22 -3.46 14.96
N SER A 257 7.17 -3.13 15.71
CA SER A 257 5.84 -3.00 15.13
C SER A 257 5.74 -1.76 14.22
N PRO A 258 5.19 -1.88 12.98
CA PRO A 258 5.04 -0.77 12.06
C PRO A 258 3.83 0.11 12.33
N ILE A 259 2.96 -0.27 13.28
CA ILE A 259 1.67 0.38 13.47
C ILE A 259 1.81 1.88 13.78
N GLY A 260 2.83 2.28 14.54
CA GLY A 260 3.13 3.70 14.78
C GLY A 260 3.42 4.48 13.49
N TYR A 261 4.12 3.88 12.53
CA TYR A 261 4.35 4.49 11.21
C TYR A 261 3.08 4.53 10.37
N LEU A 262 2.29 3.45 10.40
CA LEU A 262 1.01 3.39 9.68
C LEU A 262 0.06 4.51 10.14
N LYS A 263 0.02 4.76 11.46
CA LYS A 263 -0.76 5.86 12.04
C LYS A 263 -0.25 7.23 11.58
N ALA A 264 1.07 7.44 11.62
CA ALA A 264 1.70 8.68 11.16
C ALA A 264 1.49 8.96 9.66
N TRP A 265 1.32 7.92 8.85
CA TRP A 265 1.01 8.03 7.43
C TRP A 265 -0.48 8.18 7.11
N HIS A 266 -1.35 8.25 8.12
CA HIS A 266 -2.80 8.30 7.92
C HIS A 266 -3.32 7.14 7.07
N THR A 267 -2.80 5.93 7.34
CA THR A 267 -3.14 4.71 6.59
C THR A 267 -4.66 4.47 6.59
N ASN A 268 -5.25 4.36 5.40
CA ASN A 268 -6.68 4.09 5.23
C ASN A 268 -7.00 2.60 5.24
N LEU A 269 -6.06 1.74 4.85
CA LEU A 269 -6.20 0.29 4.89
C LEU A 269 -4.84 -0.37 5.10
N TYR A 270 -4.76 -1.32 6.04
CA TYR A 270 -3.59 -2.17 6.24
C TYR A 270 -3.89 -3.65 5.98
N LEU A 271 -3.14 -4.26 5.06
CA LEU A 271 -3.27 -5.67 4.70
C LEU A 271 -2.01 -6.45 5.11
N SER A 272 -2.19 -7.52 5.89
CA SER A 272 -1.06 -8.31 6.40
C SER A 272 -1.37 -9.79 6.48
N ALA A 273 -0.33 -10.63 6.39
CA ALA A 273 -0.43 -12.05 6.73
C ALA A 273 -0.34 -12.28 8.24
N ASP A 274 0.01 -11.23 9.00
CA ASP A 274 0.18 -11.27 10.46
C ASP A 274 -1.09 -10.81 11.18
N ALA A 275 -1.84 -11.77 11.74
CA ALA A 275 -3.09 -11.48 12.44
C ALA A 275 -2.88 -10.67 13.74
N ASP A 276 -1.74 -10.80 14.42
CA ASP A 276 -1.46 -10.01 15.62
C ASP A 276 -1.27 -8.54 15.27
N LYS A 277 -0.58 -8.27 14.15
CA LYS A 277 -0.36 -6.90 13.67
C LYS A 277 -1.62 -6.26 13.13
N VAL A 278 -2.49 -7.06 12.51
CA VAL A 278 -3.83 -6.58 12.10
C VAL A 278 -4.65 -6.16 13.33
N ARG A 279 -4.66 -6.98 14.40
CA ARG A 279 -5.32 -6.61 15.66
C ARG A 279 -4.73 -5.34 16.28
N GLU A 280 -3.42 -5.21 16.29
CA GLU A 280 -2.72 -4.02 16.77
C GLU A 280 -3.10 -2.76 15.97
N ALA A 281 -3.19 -2.87 14.63
CA ALA A 281 -3.65 -1.79 13.76
C ALA A 281 -5.10 -1.37 14.04
N LEU A 282 -6.01 -2.35 14.17
CA LEU A 282 -7.42 -2.10 14.49
C LEU A 282 -7.57 -1.40 15.85
N ALA A 283 -6.78 -1.80 16.85
CA ALA A 283 -6.79 -1.17 18.17
C ALA A 283 -6.35 0.31 18.13
N GLU A 284 -5.51 0.68 17.17
CA GLU A 284 -5.08 2.06 16.92
C GLU A 284 -6.00 2.84 15.97
N GLY A 285 -7.16 2.26 15.60
CA GLY A 285 -8.15 2.88 14.73
C GLY A 285 -7.82 2.84 13.24
N ILE A 286 -6.88 1.98 12.83
CA ILE A 286 -6.51 1.78 11.43
C ILE A 286 -7.32 0.61 10.88
N ALA A 287 -8.07 0.84 9.79
CA ALA A 287 -8.77 -0.25 9.12
C ALA A 287 -7.76 -1.30 8.65
N ALA A 288 -7.93 -2.56 9.06
CA ALA A 288 -6.98 -3.60 8.75
C ALA A 288 -7.62 -4.98 8.62
N ALA A 289 -7.00 -5.83 7.80
CA ALA A 289 -7.45 -7.19 7.58
C ALA A 289 -6.28 -8.17 7.38
N THR A 290 -6.49 -9.40 7.84
CA THR A 290 -5.56 -10.51 7.65
C THR A 290 -5.84 -11.16 6.32
N MET A 291 -4.86 -11.23 5.42
CA MET A 291 -4.98 -11.94 4.15
C MET A 291 -4.28 -13.29 4.22
N PHE A 292 -4.86 -14.26 3.53
CA PHE A 292 -4.35 -15.62 3.46
C PHE A 292 -3.86 -15.93 2.04
N THR A 293 -2.84 -16.77 1.94
CA THR A 293 -2.44 -17.32 0.64
C THR A 293 -3.48 -18.34 0.20
N ALA A 294 -4.20 -18.05 -0.87
CA ALA A 294 -5.14 -19.00 -1.47
C ALA A 294 -4.43 -19.94 -2.44
N GLU A 295 -4.79 -21.23 -2.39
CA GLU A 295 -4.29 -22.24 -3.33
C GLU A 295 -4.91 -22.09 -4.72
N LYS A 296 -6.19 -21.70 -4.75
CA LYS A 296 -6.98 -21.43 -5.95
C LYS A 296 -7.17 -19.92 -6.09
N LEU A 297 -6.80 -19.37 -7.23
CA LEU A 297 -7.00 -17.96 -7.56
C LEU A 297 -7.84 -17.83 -8.81
N THR A 298 -9.00 -17.20 -8.67
CA THR A 298 -9.84 -16.83 -9.80
C THR A 298 -9.31 -15.54 -10.42
N GLU A 299 -9.33 -15.47 -11.75
CA GLU A 299 -8.95 -14.26 -12.48
C GLU A 299 -9.91 -13.12 -12.18
N VAL A 300 -9.36 -11.94 -11.90
CA VAL A 300 -10.11 -10.71 -11.57
C VAL A 300 -10.02 -9.70 -12.73
N SER A 301 -10.89 -8.69 -12.72
CA SER A 301 -10.92 -7.68 -13.78
C SER A 301 -9.67 -6.81 -13.79
N GLU A 302 -8.98 -6.71 -14.92
CA GLU A 302 -7.82 -5.81 -15.04
C GLU A 302 -8.18 -4.33 -15.22
N SER A 303 -9.44 -4.01 -15.54
CA SER A 303 -9.89 -2.65 -15.87
C SER A 303 -10.71 -1.97 -14.76
N GLN A 304 -11.20 -2.75 -13.79
CA GLN A 304 -12.07 -2.27 -12.73
C GLN A 304 -11.72 -2.90 -11.39
N LEU A 305 -11.29 -2.08 -10.45
CA LEU A 305 -11.17 -2.43 -9.04
C LEU A 305 -12.53 -2.81 -8.47
N ARG A 306 -12.61 -4.01 -7.87
CA ARG A 306 -13.82 -4.55 -7.25
C ARG A 306 -13.54 -4.87 -5.79
N VAL A 307 -14.21 -4.18 -4.88
CA VAL A 307 -14.03 -4.35 -3.44
C VAL A 307 -15.36 -4.76 -2.81
N ALA A 308 -15.38 -5.94 -2.18
CA ALA A 308 -16.57 -6.46 -1.53
C ALA A 308 -16.42 -6.43 0.00
N PHE A 309 -17.49 -6.07 0.69
CA PHE A 309 -17.52 -5.94 2.14
C PHE A 309 -18.69 -6.73 2.71
N ASP A 310 -18.46 -7.41 3.83
CA ASP A 310 -19.55 -7.72 4.73
C ASP A 310 -20.12 -6.45 5.40
N GLY A 311 -21.34 -6.57 5.94
CA GLY A 311 -22.01 -5.50 6.67
C GLY A 311 -21.51 -5.38 8.11
N ASP A 312 -22.09 -6.19 9.00
CA ASP A 312 -21.88 -6.11 10.45
C ASP A 312 -20.42 -6.45 10.81
N ALA A 313 -19.88 -5.79 11.84
CA ALA A 313 -18.48 -5.90 12.27
C ALA A 313 -17.39 -5.57 11.21
N VAL A 314 -17.79 -5.12 10.01
CA VAL A 314 -16.89 -4.68 8.93
C VAL A 314 -17.18 -3.23 8.55
N LEU A 315 -18.34 -2.95 7.96
CA LEU A 315 -18.79 -1.59 7.64
C LEU A 315 -19.60 -0.96 8.78
N PHE A 316 -20.42 -1.76 9.45
CA PHE A 316 -21.20 -1.37 10.63
C PHE A 316 -20.56 -1.93 11.90
N SER A 317 -20.95 -1.40 13.05
CA SER A 317 -20.56 -1.96 14.34
C SER A 317 -21.06 -3.40 14.50
N ASP A 318 -20.61 -4.09 15.55
CA ASP A 318 -21.09 -5.43 15.90
C ASP A 318 -22.35 -5.40 16.78
N GLU A 319 -23.06 -4.27 16.86
CA GLU A 319 -24.28 -4.08 17.69
C GLU A 319 -25.34 -5.16 17.42
N SER A 320 -25.76 -5.31 16.16
CA SER A 320 -26.79 -6.28 15.79
C SER A 320 -26.32 -7.73 15.99
N GLU A 321 -25.02 -8.02 15.79
CA GLU A 321 -24.42 -9.33 16.03
C GLU A 321 -24.42 -9.69 17.53
N ARG A 322 -24.17 -8.71 18.42
CA ARG A 322 -24.26 -8.92 19.88
C ARG A 322 -25.66 -9.32 20.30
N ILE A 323 -26.69 -8.68 19.74
CA ILE A 323 -28.09 -8.98 20.04
C ILE A 323 -28.45 -10.38 19.55
N PHE A 324 -28.07 -10.72 18.32
CA PHE A 324 -28.28 -12.06 17.77
C PHE A 324 -27.62 -13.14 18.64
N LYS A 325 -26.36 -12.97 19.06
CA LYS A 325 -25.68 -13.95 19.91
C LYS A 325 -26.23 -14.04 21.32
N ALA A 326 -26.70 -12.93 21.88
CA ALA A 326 -27.23 -12.90 23.25
C ALA A 326 -28.68 -13.41 23.33
N HIS A 327 -29.49 -13.13 22.32
CA HIS A 327 -30.95 -13.25 22.41
C HIS A 327 -31.61 -14.00 21.25
N GLY A 328 -30.83 -14.45 20.25
CA GLY A 328 -31.33 -15.21 19.11
C GLY A 328 -31.99 -14.35 18.03
N LEU A 329 -32.50 -15.03 17.02
CA LEU A 329 -32.93 -14.42 15.76
C LEU A 329 -34.22 -13.58 15.89
N ASP A 330 -35.17 -14.01 16.72
CA ASP A 330 -36.44 -13.29 16.90
C ASP A 330 -36.19 -11.90 17.52
N LYS A 331 -35.35 -11.85 18.55
CA LYS A 331 -34.97 -10.60 19.22
C LYS A 331 -34.14 -9.69 18.33
N PHE A 332 -33.30 -10.27 17.47
CA PHE A 332 -32.63 -9.52 16.42
C PHE A 332 -33.63 -8.85 15.45
N PHE A 333 -34.65 -9.58 14.97
CA PHE A 333 -35.63 -8.98 14.05
C PHE A 333 -36.51 -7.92 14.72
N GLU A 334 -36.92 -8.13 15.96
CA GLU A 334 -37.64 -7.11 16.75
C GLU A 334 -36.79 -5.85 16.88
N HIS A 335 -35.52 -6.01 17.26
CA HIS A 335 -34.59 -4.90 17.41
C HIS A 335 -34.36 -4.13 16.10
N GLU A 336 -34.14 -4.83 14.98
CA GLU A 336 -33.94 -4.19 13.68
C GLU A 336 -35.19 -3.44 13.21
N ARG A 337 -36.38 -3.96 13.51
CA ARG A 337 -37.65 -3.28 13.20
C ARG A 337 -37.86 -2.04 14.05
N GLU A 338 -37.59 -2.12 15.35
CA GLU A 338 -37.75 -0.99 16.28
C GLU A 338 -36.74 0.13 16.01
N ASN A 339 -35.56 -0.22 15.51
CA ASN A 339 -34.47 0.70 15.22
C ASN A 339 -34.29 1.00 13.72
N GLU A 340 -35.30 0.74 12.88
CA GLU A 340 -35.16 0.87 11.42
C GLU A 340 -34.71 2.29 10.99
N ASP A 341 -35.13 3.32 11.71
CA ASP A 341 -34.76 4.73 11.48
C ASP A 341 -33.60 5.22 12.35
N THR A 342 -33.08 4.38 13.24
CA THR A 342 -31.87 4.65 14.02
C THR A 342 -30.66 4.17 13.24
N LEU A 343 -29.67 5.02 13.03
CA LEU A 343 -28.48 4.62 12.26
C LEU A 343 -27.68 3.54 13.00
N LEU A 344 -27.03 2.65 12.25
CA LEU A 344 -26.02 1.76 12.82
C LEU A 344 -24.75 2.55 13.13
N ASP A 345 -24.06 2.18 14.20
CA ASP A 345 -22.70 2.67 14.45
C ASP A 345 -21.72 2.12 13.40
N HIS A 346 -20.54 2.73 13.32
CA HIS A 346 -19.56 2.41 12.30
C HIS A 346 -18.65 1.23 12.67
N GLY A 347 -18.36 0.41 11.68
CA GLY A 347 -17.34 -0.63 11.73
C GLY A 347 -15.96 -0.09 11.34
N PRO A 348 -14.92 -0.93 11.47
CA PRO A 348 -13.54 -0.52 11.25
C PRO A 348 -13.23 -0.12 9.80
N LEU A 349 -13.95 -0.64 8.81
CA LEU A 349 -13.67 -0.40 7.39
C LEU A 349 -14.51 0.73 6.77
N LYS A 350 -15.40 1.38 7.54
CA LYS A 350 -16.19 2.54 7.05
C LYS A 350 -15.30 3.63 6.43
N GLY A 351 -14.21 3.99 7.11
CA GLY A 351 -13.31 5.05 6.63
C GLY A 351 -12.63 4.71 5.29
N PHE A 352 -12.36 3.42 5.03
CA PHE A 352 -11.84 2.98 3.74
C PHE A 352 -12.91 3.05 2.65
N LEU A 353 -14.16 2.64 2.94
CA LEU A 353 -15.27 2.81 2.01
C LEU A 353 -15.54 4.29 1.69
N GLU A 354 -15.43 5.19 2.66
CA GLU A 354 -15.51 6.64 2.43
C GLU A 354 -14.43 7.14 1.48
N ALA A 355 -13.20 6.63 1.62
CA ALA A 355 -12.09 6.96 0.72
C ALA A 355 -12.37 6.49 -0.72
N LEU A 356 -12.86 5.26 -0.89
CA LEU A 356 -13.29 4.74 -2.21
C LEU A 356 -14.42 5.61 -2.81
N GLY A 357 -15.44 5.94 -2.01
CA GLY A 357 -16.57 6.75 -2.43
C GLY A 357 -16.16 8.17 -2.84
N LYS A 358 -15.17 8.77 -2.18
CA LYS A 358 -14.59 10.06 -2.59
C LYS A 358 -13.94 9.96 -3.97
N LEU A 359 -13.15 8.92 -4.22
CA LEU A 359 -12.52 8.69 -5.52
C LEU A 359 -13.57 8.40 -6.62
N GLN A 360 -14.60 7.61 -6.33
CA GLN A 360 -15.73 7.37 -7.24
C GLN A 360 -16.40 8.68 -7.66
N LYS A 361 -16.68 9.57 -6.71
CA LYS A 361 -17.29 10.88 -6.98
C LYS A 361 -16.47 11.75 -7.94
N LYS A 362 -15.15 11.60 -8.00
CA LYS A 362 -14.30 12.29 -8.99
C LYS A 362 -14.58 11.80 -10.42
N PHE A 363 -14.73 10.49 -10.61
CA PHE A 363 -15.15 9.95 -11.90
C PHE A 363 -16.56 10.41 -12.28
N TYR A 364 -17.48 10.48 -11.31
CA TYR A 364 -18.85 10.92 -11.53
C TYR A 364 -18.91 12.39 -11.99
N ALA A 365 -18.08 13.25 -11.39
CA ALA A 365 -17.96 14.66 -11.78
C ALA A 365 -17.46 14.86 -13.23
N LYS A 366 -16.85 13.84 -13.83
CA LYS A 366 -16.43 13.81 -15.25
C LYS A 366 -17.40 13.03 -16.15
N GLY A 367 -18.59 12.70 -15.66
CA GLY A 367 -19.58 11.93 -16.40
C GLY A 367 -19.26 10.44 -16.55
N GLN A 368 -18.22 9.93 -15.87
CA GLN A 368 -17.80 8.53 -15.92
C GLN A 368 -18.44 7.68 -14.83
N ARG A 369 -19.73 7.88 -14.54
CA ARG A 369 -20.43 7.10 -13.50
C ARG A 369 -20.57 5.62 -13.87
N LEU A 370 -20.97 5.34 -15.10
CA LEU A 370 -21.16 3.96 -15.58
C LEU A 370 -19.84 3.24 -15.87
N ASP A 371 -18.81 4.01 -16.23
CA ASP A 371 -17.46 3.51 -16.54
C ASP A 371 -16.48 3.77 -15.38
N CYS A 372 -16.98 3.90 -14.15
CA CYS A 372 -16.13 4.11 -12.99
C CYS A 372 -15.24 2.87 -12.78
N PRO A 373 -13.91 3.03 -12.67
CA PRO A 373 -13.00 1.90 -12.47
C PRO A 373 -13.00 1.39 -11.04
N ILE A 374 -13.80 1.95 -10.13
CA ILE A 374 -13.99 1.47 -8.76
C ILE A 374 -15.43 1.00 -8.63
N ARG A 375 -15.62 -0.24 -8.20
CA ARG A 375 -16.92 -0.83 -7.92
C ARG A 375 -16.95 -1.48 -6.55
N THR A 376 -17.95 -1.11 -5.76
CA THR A 376 -18.10 -1.51 -4.36
C THR A 376 -19.31 -2.42 -4.16
N TYR A 377 -19.17 -3.43 -3.33
CA TYR A 377 -20.19 -4.43 -3.07
C TYR A 377 -20.45 -4.57 -1.58
N LEU A 378 -21.72 -4.54 -1.17
CA LEU A 378 -22.15 -5.03 0.14
C LEU A 378 -22.65 -6.46 -0.03
N VAL A 379 -22.02 -7.43 0.64
CA VAL A 379 -22.41 -8.84 0.61
C VAL A 379 -22.71 -9.29 2.03
N THR A 380 -23.99 -9.26 2.41
CA THR A 380 -24.41 -9.43 3.81
C THR A 380 -25.37 -10.60 4.00
N ALA A 381 -25.27 -11.26 5.16
CA ALA A 381 -26.23 -12.28 5.58
C ALA A 381 -27.61 -11.70 5.94
N ARG A 382 -27.74 -10.37 6.09
CA ARG A 382 -29.02 -9.69 6.35
C ARG A 382 -30.04 -10.00 5.25
N SER A 383 -31.31 -9.98 5.62
CA SER A 383 -32.45 -10.14 4.70
C SER A 383 -32.91 -8.77 4.21
N ALA A 384 -33.13 -8.63 2.90
CA ALA A 384 -33.70 -7.41 2.33
C ALA A 384 -35.11 -7.10 2.86
N ALA A 385 -35.85 -8.13 3.28
CA ALA A 385 -37.24 -8.00 3.71
C ALA A 385 -37.41 -7.58 5.18
N SER A 386 -36.38 -7.74 6.02
CA SER A 386 -36.53 -7.52 7.47
C SER A 386 -35.39 -6.74 8.11
N SER A 387 -34.12 -7.11 7.86
CA SER A 387 -32.97 -6.53 8.56
C SER A 387 -32.06 -5.67 7.67
N GLY A 388 -32.35 -5.58 6.37
CA GLY A 388 -31.51 -4.84 5.42
C GLY A 388 -31.81 -3.34 5.34
N ILE A 389 -33.03 -2.91 5.71
CA ILE A 389 -33.48 -1.52 5.52
C ILE A 389 -32.65 -0.55 6.36
N ARG A 390 -32.42 -0.84 7.65
CA ARG A 390 -31.59 -0.03 8.55
C ARG A 390 -30.17 0.16 8.00
N ALA A 391 -29.57 -0.90 7.46
CA ALA A 391 -28.25 -0.85 6.84
C ALA A 391 -28.22 0.07 5.61
N LEU A 392 -29.22 -0.02 4.73
CA LEU A 392 -29.32 0.86 3.55
C LEU A 392 -29.57 2.32 3.93
N LYS A 393 -30.43 2.59 4.92
CA LYS A 393 -30.65 3.94 5.46
C LYS A 393 -29.37 4.51 6.06
N THR A 394 -28.59 3.68 6.75
CA THR A 394 -27.29 4.07 7.31
C THR A 394 -26.28 4.46 6.24
N LEU A 395 -26.08 3.63 5.21
CA LEU A 395 -25.19 3.97 4.08
C LEU A 395 -25.61 5.27 3.38
N ARG A 396 -26.92 5.45 3.16
CA ARG A 396 -27.48 6.68 2.58
C ARG A 396 -27.20 7.90 3.45
N ALA A 397 -27.41 7.80 4.76
CA ALA A 397 -27.17 8.89 5.71
C ALA A 397 -25.67 9.27 5.75
N TRP A 398 -24.77 8.30 5.60
CA TRP A 398 -23.34 8.55 5.45
C TRP A 398 -22.93 9.11 4.07
N GLY A 399 -23.86 9.20 3.11
CA GLY A 399 -23.57 9.63 1.75
C GLY A 399 -22.67 8.66 0.98
N LEU A 400 -22.74 7.37 1.34
CA LEU A 400 -22.00 6.26 0.74
C LEU A 400 -22.92 5.49 -0.20
N GLU A 401 -22.61 5.58 -1.49
CA GLU A 401 -23.32 4.85 -2.53
C GLU A 401 -22.57 3.55 -2.80
N ILE A 402 -23.10 2.43 -2.32
CA ILE A 402 -22.63 1.10 -2.73
C ILE A 402 -23.20 0.81 -4.11
N ASP A 403 -22.37 0.31 -5.03
CA ASP A 403 -22.80 0.01 -6.41
C ASP A 403 -23.76 -1.19 -6.47
N GLU A 404 -23.47 -2.23 -5.68
CA GLU A 404 -24.29 -3.44 -5.60
C GLU A 404 -24.43 -3.95 -4.15
N ALA A 405 -25.66 -4.13 -3.69
CA ALA A 405 -25.95 -4.66 -2.36
C ALA A 405 -26.69 -6.00 -2.47
N LEU A 406 -26.05 -7.06 -1.96
CA LEU A 406 -26.53 -8.43 -1.97
C LEU A 406 -26.94 -8.85 -0.56
N PHE A 407 -28.24 -8.99 -0.36
CA PHE A 407 -28.85 -9.45 0.88
C PHE A 407 -29.16 -10.94 0.77
N LEU A 408 -28.38 -11.76 1.46
CA LEU A 408 -28.38 -13.22 1.26
C LEU A 408 -29.33 -13.96 2.20
N ALA A 409 -29.91 -13.28 3.20
CA ALA A 409 -30.82 -13.89 4.18
C ALA A 409 -30.28 -15.21 4.77
N GLY A 410 -28.98 -15.23 5.11
CA GLY A 410 -28.28 -16.40 5.65
C GLY A 410 -27.74 -17.40 4.61
N ALA A 411 -28.01 -17.22 3.32
CA ALA A 411 -27.41 -18.05 2.27
C ALA A 411 -25.88 -17.88 2.20
N PRO A 412 -25.12 -18.91 1.77
CA PRO A 412 -23.67 -18.83 1.71
C PRO A 412 -23.19 -17.75 0.73
N LYS A 413 -22.15 -17.01 1.14
CA LYS A 413 -21.60 -15.88 0.38
C LYS A 413 -20.75 -16.32 -0.83
N GLY A 414 -20.10 -17.49 -0.72
CA GLY A 414 -19.15 -18.03 -1.70
C GLY A 414 -19.63 -18.01 -3.16
N PRO A 415 -20.82 -18.56 -3.49
CA PRO A 415 -21.33 -18.56 -4.86
C PRO A 415 -21.51 -17.15 -5.47
N MET A 416 -21.92 -16.18 -4.66
CA MET A 416 -22.04 -14.79 -5.14
C MET A 416 -20.68 -14.14 -5.33
N LEU A 417 -19.72 -14.43 -4.46
CA LEU A 417 -18.35 -13.92 -4.58
C LEU A 417 -17.63 -14.51 -5.81
N GLU A 418 -17.86 -15.77 -6.14
CA GLU A 418 -17.36 -16.39 -7.39
C GLU A 418 -17.89 -15.66 -8.64
N LYS A 419 -19.14 -15.19 -8.59
CA LYS A 419 -19.75 -14.42 -9.68
C LYS A 419 -19.21 -12.99 -9.75
N ILE A 420 -19.05 -12.33 -8.61
CA ILE A 420 -18.56 -10.94 -8.51
C ILE A 420 -17.09 -10.85 -8.93
N ARG A 421 -16.28 -11.87 -8.57
CA ARG A 421 -14.81 -11.89 -8.72
C ARG A 421 -14.15 -10.62 -8.17
N PRO A 422 -14.34 -10.31 -6.87
CA PRO A 422 -13.74 -9.14 -6.29
C PRO A 422 -12.23 -9.30 -6.20
N HIS A 423 -11.51 -8.18 -6.25
CA HIS A 423 -10.07 -8.15 -5.98
C HIS A 423 -9.77 -8.48 -4.52
N ILE A 424 -10.69 -8.08 -3.64
CA ILE A 424 -10.64 -8.39 -2.22
C ILE A 424 -12.06 -8.40 -1.63
N TYR A 425 -12.33 -9.39 -0.79
CA TYR A 425 -13.53 -9.50 0.03
C TYR A 425 -13.18 -9.40 1.51
N PHE A 426 -13.89 -8.57 2.28
CA PHE A 426 -13.68 -8.40 3.72
C PHE A 426 -14.82 -9.00 4.54
N ASP A 427 -14.49 -9.81 5.54
CA ASP A 427 -15.46 -10.44 6.45
C ASP A 427 -14.83 -10.60 7.84
N ASP A 428 -15.62 -10.48 8.90
CA ASP A 428 -15.16 -10.67 10.27
C ASP A 428 -15.18 -12.13 10.72
N GLN A 429 -15.84 -13.02 9.98
CA GLN A 429 -16.00 -14.42 10.33
C GLN A 429 -15.13 -15.32 9.44
N MET A 430 -14.27 -16.11 10.07
CA MET A 430 -13.35 -16.99 9.34
C MET A 430 -14.07 -18.00 8.43
N PHE A 431 -15.24 -18.50 8.83
CA PHE A 431 -16.04 -19.43 8.01
C PHE A 431 -16.43 -18.82 6.65
N HIS A 432 -16.75 -17.52 6.61
CA HIS A 432 -17.06 -16.83 5.35
C HIS A 432 -15.79 -16.56 4.53
N VAL A 433 -14.67 -16.25 5.19
CA VAL A 433 -13.36 -16.07 4.54
C VAL A 433 -12.90 -17.38 3.88
N GLU A 434 -12.98 -18.49 4.60
CA GLU A 434 -12.64 -19.84 4.11
C GLU A 434 -13.56 -20.24 2.95
N GLY A 435 -14.89 -20.10 3.11
CA GLY A 435 -15.84 -20.43 2.04
C GLY A 435 -15.68 -19.56 0.78
N ALA A 436 -15.22 -18.30 0.92
CA ALA A 436 -14.86 -17.47 -0.23
C ALA A 436 -13.56 -17.94 -0.91
N ALA A 437 -12.56 -18.31 -0.11
CA ALA A 437 -11.27 -18.82 -0.59
C ALA A 437 -11.41 -20.16 -1.33
N GLU A 438 -12.28 -21.06 -0.88
CA GLU A 438 -12.61 -22.33 -1.58
C GLU A 438 -13.15 -22.08 -3.00
N MET A 439 -13.88 -20.98 -3.18
CA MET A 439 -14.40 -20.53 -4.48
C MET A 439 -13.37 -19.74 -5.30
N GLY A 440 -12.14 -19.60 -4.81
CA GLY A 440 -11.05 -18.89 -5.47
C GLY A 440 -11.11 -17.37 -5.33
N THR A 441 -11.90 -16.86 -4.40
CA THR A 441 -11.96 -15.43 -4.08
C THR A 441 -10.88 -15.07 -3.08
N ILE A 442 -10.15 -13.97 -3.32
CA ILE A 442 -9.26 -13.39 -2.31
C ILE A 442 -10.11 -12.78 -1.20
N ALA A 443 -10.08 -13.40 -0.03
CA ALA A 443 -10.78 -12.95 1.17
C ALA A 443 -9.80 -12.55 2.27
N ALA A 444 -10.18 -11.54 3.05
CA ALA A 444 -9.39 -10.97 4.13
C ALA A 444 -10.24 -10.88 5.40
N HIS A 445 -9.71 -11.46 6.47
CA HIS A 445 -10.38 -11.53 7.76
C HIS A 445 -10.19 -10.23 8.56
N VAL A 446 -11.27 -9.62 9.00
CA VAL A 446 -11.28 -8.44 9.87
C VAL A 446 -11.52 -8.90 11.31
N PRO A 447 -10.49 -9.07 12.16
CA PRO A 447 -10.67 -9.57 13.52
C PRO A 447 -11.24 -8.48 14.45
N TYR A 448 -12.52 -8.16 14.25
CA TYR A 448 -13.28 -7.15 14.98
C TYR A 448 -14.60 -7.73 15.52
N GLY A 449 -15.12 -7.11 16.58
CA GLY A 449 -16.44 -7.44 17.15
C GLY A 449 -16.47 -8.68 18.06
N ILE A 450 -17.65 -8.94 18.62
CA ILE A 450 -17.86 -10.00 19.61
C ILE A 450 -17.55 -11.42 19.10
N ALA A 451 -17.57 -11.62 17.78
CA ALA A 451 -17.24 -12.90 17.14
C ALA A 451 -15.82 -13.39 17.46
N GLN A 452 -14.89 -12.48 17.76
CA GLN A 452 -13.50 -12.81 18.02
C GLN A 452 -13.24 -13.39 19.43
N HIS A 453 -14.20 -13.29 20.36
CA HIS A 453 -13.98 -13.68 21.76
C HIS A 453 -14.17 -15.18 22.03
N HIS A 454 -14.80 -15.94 21.12
CA HIS A 454 -15.09 -17.36 21.34
C HIS A 454 -13.91 -18.31 21.06
N THR A 455 -12.96 -17.92 20.20
CA THR A 455 -11.77 -18.74 19.87
C THR A 455 -10.81 -18.93 21.05
N LYS A 456 -10.81 -18.03 22.05
CA LYS A 456 -9.98 -18.17 23.27
C LYS A 456 -10.47 -19.23 24.25
N ARG A 457 -11.76 -19.61 24.21
CA ARG A 457 -12.31 -20.60 25.16
C ARG A 457 -11.97 -22.06 24.81
N ASN A 458 -11.71 -22.37 23.55
CA ASN A 458 -11.41 -23.74 23.12
C ASN A 458 -9.92 -24.10 23.16
N SER A 459 -9.02 -23.12 23.34
CA SER A 459 -7.55 -23.31 23.40
C SER A 459 -7.00 -23.45 24.82
N SER A 460 -7.86 -23.42 25.85
CA SER A 460 -7.48 -23.55 27.27
C SER A 460 -8.07 -24.80 27.97
N GLY A 461 -8.66 -25.73 27.21
CA GLY A 461 -9.36 -26.92 27.72
C GLY A 461 -8.66 -28.27 27.48
N GLY A 462 -7.34 -28.28 27.28
CA GLY A 462 -6.55 -29.52 27.16
C GLY A 462 -5.40 -29.51 28.17
N LYS A 463 -5.66 -29.94 29.40
CA LYS A 463 -4.66 -30.41 30.35
C LYS A 463 -4.86 -31.89 30.57
#